data_AF-A0A7Y2TTD8-F1
#
_entry.id   AF-A0A7Y2TTD8-F1
#
_cell.length_a   1.000
_cell.length_b   1.000
_cell.length_c   1.000
_cell.angle_alpha   90.00
_cell.angle_beta   90.00
_cell.angle_gamma   90.00
#
_symmetry.space_group_name_H-M   'P 1'
#
loop_
_entity.id
_entity.type
_entity.pdbx_description
1 polymer ?
#
loop_
_entity_poly.entity_id
_entity_poly.type
_entity_poly.pdbx_seq_one_letter_code
_entity_poly.pdbx_strand_id
1 'polypeptide(L)'
;MTIEIFHNPRCSKSRQTLALLQERGIEPDIRLYLENPPDARELRAVLGKLGIGARELMRKGEADYREQGLSDPGLDENALIEAMVRTPRLIERPIVLAGDRAAIGRPPESVLEIL
;
A
#
# COMPACT_ATOMS: atom_id res chain seq x y z
N MET A 1 -8.47 -7.06 17.56
CA MET A 1 -7.89 -7.19 16.21
C MET A 1 -7.29 -5.84 15.88
N THR A 2 -6.00 -5.77 15.58
CA THR A 2 -5.35 -4.49 15.24
C THR A 2 -5.49 -4.27 13.74
N ILE A 3 -5.99 -3.10 13.35
CA ILE A 3 -6.12 -2.67 11.96
C ILE A 3 -5.06 -1.60 11.74
N GLU A 4 -4.23 -1.74 10.72
CA GLU A 4 -3.22 -0.74 10.34
C GLU A 4 -3.57 -0.15 8.98
N ILE A 5 -3.31 1.15 8.79
CA ILE A 5 -3.46 1.84 7.50
C ILE A 5 -2.15 2.50 7.09
N PHE A 6 -1.68 2.16 5.89
CA PHE A 6 -0.60 2.88 5.21
C PHE A 6 -1.18 4.15 4.60
N HIS A 7 -0.99 5.26 5.30
CA HIS A 7 -1.71 6.50 5.06
C HIS A 7 -0.83 7.59 4.43
N ASN A 8 -1.41 8.36 3.52
CA ASN A 8 -0.87 9.62 3.04
C ASN A 8 -1.91 10.74 3.23
N PRO A 9 -1.70 11.69 4.17
CA PRO A 9 -2.65 12.77 4.45
C PRO A 9 -2.96 13.67 3.26
N ARG A 10 -2.07 13.75 2.26
CA ARG A 10 -2.27 14.57 1.06
C ARG A 10 -3.11 13.86 -0.01
N CYS A 11 -3.39 12.57 0.13
CA CYS A 11 -4.14 11.79 -0.84
C CYS A 11 -5.62 11.66 -0.48
N SER A 12 -6.52 12.13 -1.36
CA SER A 12 -7.97 12.10 -1.12
C SER A 12 -8.51 10.69 -0.84
N LYS A 13 -8.08 9.67 -1.60
CA LYS A 13 -8.49 8.27 -1.36
C LYS A 13 -8.00 7.73 -0.01
N SER A 14 -6.80 8.14 0.40
CA SER A 14 -6.24 7.79 1.72
C SER A 14 -7.04 8.40 2.87
N ARG A 15 -7.41 9.69 2.76
CA ARG A 15 -8.26 10.36 3.75
C ARG A 15 -9.67 9.78 3.80
N GLN A 16 -10.26 9.50 2.63
CA GLN A 16 -11.58 8.86 2.55
C GLN A 16 -11.59 7.48 3.18
N THR A 17 -10.55 6.67 2.97
CA THR A 17 -10.44 5.33 3.58
C THR A 17 -10.28 5.40 5.09
N LEU A 18 -9.44 6.33 5.60
CA LEU A 18 -9.31 6.54 7.04
C LEU A 18 -10.64 6.98 7.68
N ALA A 19 -11.32 7.95 7.06
CA ALA A 19 -12.63 8.42 7.53
C ALA A 19 -13.66 7.29 7.53
N LEU A 20 -13.70 6.46 6.47
CA LEU A 20 -14.59 5.31 6.35
C LEU A 20 -14.41 4.28 7.47
N LEU A 21 -13.16 4.06 7.93
CA LEU A 21 -12.86 3.21 9.08
C LEU A 21 -13.36 3.86 10.37
N GLN A 22 -13.06 5.14 10.58
CA GLN A 22 -13.48 5.90 11.76
C GLN A 22 -15.00 6.01 11.90
N GLU A 23 -15.73 6.22 10.79
CA GLU A 23 -17.19 6.23 10.73
C GLU A 23 -17.82 4.91 11.18
N ARG A 24 -17.08 3.80 11.05
CA ARG A 24 -17.48 2.47 11.56
C ARG A 24 -17.04 2.19 12.99
N GLY A 25 -16.49 3.19 13.70
CA GLY A 25 -15.97 3.05 15.04
C GLY A 25 -14.64 2.28 15.11
N ILE A 26 -13.91 2.19 13.99
CA ILE A 26 -12.58 1.58 13.93
C ILE A 26 -11.53 2.68 14.04
N GLU A 27 -10.64 2.55 15.02
CA GLU A 27 -9.46 3.39 15.16
C GLU A 27 -8.24 2.58 14.70
N PRO A 28 -7.79 2.73 13.42
CA PRO A 28 -6.65 1.99 12.93
C PRO A 28 -5.34 2.63 13.38
N ASP A 29 -4.28 1.83 13.49
CA ASP A 29 -2.91 2.30 13.60
C ASP A 29 -2.50 2.99 12.30
N ILE A 30 -2.17 4.28 12.38
CA ILE A 30 -1.85 5.09 11.21
C ILE A 30 -0.34 5.07 10.97
N ARG A 31 0.09 4.40 9.91
CA ARG A 31 1.49 4.44 9.44
C ARG A 31 1.63 5.41 8.28
N LEU A 32 2.36 6.50 8.50
CA LEU A 32 2.78 7.42 7.44
C LEU A 32 3.89 6.76 6.63
N TYR A 33 3.53 5.89 5.69
CA TYR A 33 4.48 5.00 5.00
C TYR A 33 5.55 5.73 4.15
N LEU A 34 5.38 7.03 3.86
CA LEU A 34 6.42 7.84 3.23
C LEU A 34 7.51 8.27 4.21
N GLU A 35 7.19 8.36 5.50
CA GLU A 35 8.11 8.72 6.57
C GLU A 35 8.68 7.47 7.26
N ASN A 36 7.84 6.45 7.43
CA ASN A 36 8.20 5.16 7.97
C ASN A 36 7.88 4.04 6.96
N PRO A 37 8.69 3.88 5.90
CA PRO A 37 8.41 2.91 4.84
C PRO A 37 8.51 1.47 5.32
N PRO A 38 7.77 0.54 4.71
CA PRO A 38 7.95 -0.87 4.96
C PRO A 38 9.32 -1.34 4.47
N ASP A 39 9.94 -2.24 5.23
CA ASP A 39 11.11 -2.97 4.73
C ASP A 39 10.71 -4.04 3.70
N ALA A 40 11.70 -4.67 3.05
CA ALA A 40 11.45 -5.68 2.02
C ALA A 40 10.69 -6.91 2.56
N ARG A 41 10.88 -7.27 3.83
CA ARG A 41 10.20 -8.40 4.48
C ARG A 41 8.73 -8.07 4.74
N GLU A 42 8.47 -6.89 5.30
CA GLU A 42 7.14 -6.36 5.53
C GLU A 42 6.38 -6.24 4.20
N LEU A 43 7.01 -5.70 3.16
CA LEU A 43 6.36 -5.51 1.87
C LEU A 43 5.98 -6.85 1.20
N ARG A 44 6.82 -7.88 1.32
CA ARG A 44 6.46 -9.25 0.90
C ARG A 44 5.26 -9.80 1.66
N ALA A 45 5.21 -9.56 2.98
CA ALA A 45 4.08 -9.99 3.77
C ALA A 45 2.79 -9.25 3.35
N VAL A 46 2.87 -7.95 3.09
CA VAL A 46 1.74 -7.15 2.57
C VAL A 46 1.27 -7.69 1.22
N LEU A 47 2.18 -7.96 0.28
CA LEU A 47 1.85 -8.54 -1.02
C LEU A 47 1.18 -9.91 -0.88
N GLY A 48 1.67 -10.77 0.01
CA GLY A 48 1.06 -12.07 0.32
C GLY A 48 -0.37 -11.94 0.85
N LYS A 49 -0.63 -10.96 1.74
CA LYS A 49 -1.97 -10.68 2.26
C LYS A 49 -2.92 -10.07 1.22
N LEU A 50 -2.38 -9.30 0.27
CA LEU A 50 -3.13 -8.73 -0.84
C LEU A 50 -3.44 -9.76 -1.94
N GLY A 51 -2.64 -10.83 -2.06
CA GLY A 51 -2.77 -11.82 -3.11
C GLY A 51 -2.38 -11.31 -4.50
N ILE A 52 -1.54 -10.27 -4.58
CA ILE A 52 -1.09 -9.64 -5.84
C ILE A 52 0.44 -9.59 -5.91
N GLY A 53 0.98 -9.43 -7.12
CA GLY A 53 2.41 -9.21 -7.33
C GLY A 53 2.86 -7.76 -7.06
N ALA A 54 4.15 -7.56 -6.85
CA ALA A 54 4.79 -6.27 -6.58
C ALA A 54 4.44 -5.24 -7.65
N ARG A 55 4.44 -5.65 -8.93
CA ARG A 55 4.12 -4.78 -10.06
C ARG A 55 2.70 -4.25 -10.05
N GLU A 56 1.76 -4.99 -9.46
CA GLU A 56 0.35 -4.59 -9.31
C GLU A 56 0.18 -3.57 -8.19
N LEU A 57 1.02 -3.66 -7.15
CA LEU A 57 1.06 -2.69 -6.06
C LEU A 57 1.74 -1.36 -6.46
N MET A 58 2.48 -1.31 -7.57
CA MET A 58 3.22 -0.11 -7.94
C MET A 58 2.35 0.97 -8.60
N ARG A 59 2.62 2.22 -8.24
CA ARG A 59 2.03 3.42 -8.84
C ARG A 59 2.69 3.73 -10.18
N LYS A 60 2.23 3.05 -11.23
CA LYS A 60 2.74 3.17 -12.62
C LYS A 60 2.67 4.59 -13.21
N GLY A 61 1.87 5.49 -12.62
CA GLY A 61 1.73 6.88 -13.06
C GLY A 61 2.73 7.86 -12.43
N GLU A 62 3.55 7.46 -11.46
CA GLU A 62 4.56 8.33 -10.87
C GLU A 62 5.79 8.50 -11.79
N ALA A 63 6.43 9.67 -11.73
CA ALA A 63 7.67 9.93 -12.46
C ALA A 63 8.76 8.92 -12.07
N ASP A 64 8.88 8.62 -10.77
CA ASP A 64 9.80 7.63 -10.20
C ASP A 64 9.70 6.27 -10.92
N TYR A 65 8.49 5.82 -11.29
CA TYR A 65 8.30 4.54 -11.96
C TYR A 65 8.94 4.52 -13.35
N ARG A 66 8.83 5.64 -14.08
CA ARG A 66 9.40 5.80 -15.42
C ARG A 66 10.90 6.03 -15.38
N GLU A 67 11.37 6.91 -14.50
CA GLU A 67 12.78 7.28 -14.35
C GLU A 67 13.64 6.09 -13.92
N GLN A 68 13.07 5.18 -13.12
CA GLN A 68 13.75 3.95 -12.69
C GLN A 68 13.55 2.77 -13.67
N GLY A 69 12.90 2.97 -14.82
CA GLY A 69 12.72 1.91 -15.82
C GLY A 69 11.84 0.74 -15.36
N LEU A 70 10.95 0.95 -14.39
CA LEU A 70 10.20 -0.13 -13.73
C LEU A 70 9.11 -0.75 -14.61
N SER A 71 8.88 -0.19 -15.80
CA SER A 71 8.04 -0.80 -16.84
C SER A 71 8.70 -2.01 -17.52
N ASP A 72 10.01 -2.23 -17.36
CA ASP A 72 10.71 -3.36 -17.98
C ASP A 72 10.12 -4.70 -17.50
N PRO A 73 9.57 -5.54 -18.40
CA PRO A 73 9.01 -6.85 -18.05
C PRO A 73 10.08 -7.86 -17.60
N GLY A 74 11.37 -7.60 -17.83
CA GLY A 74 12.49 -8.43 -17.36
C GLY A 74 12.81 -8.28 -15.87
N LEU A 75 12.27 -7.25 -15.20
CA LEU A 75 12.47 -7.06 -13.76
C LEU A 75 11.67 -8.08 -12.95
N ASP A 76 12.37 -8.77 -12.05
CA ASP A 76 11.79 -9.75 -11.14
C ASP A 76 11.10 -9.08 -9.94
N GLU A 77 10.36 -9.89 -9.18
CA GLU A 77 9.61 -9.45 -8.00
C GLU A 77 10.50 -8.76 -6.95
N ASN A 78 11.72 -9.28 -6.77
CA ASN A 78 12.67 -8.75 -5.79
C ASN A 78 13.14 -7.34 -6.17
N ALA A 79 13.47 -7.11 -7.44
CA ALA A 79 13.88 -5.81 -7.93
C ALA A 79 12.78 -4.76 -7.75
N LEU A 80 11.52 -5.13 -7.97
CA LEU A 80 10.37 -4.24 -7.78
C LEU A 80 10.12 -3.91 -6.30
N ILE A 81 10.25 -4.91 -5.41
CA ILE A 81 10.17 -4.72 -3.96
C ILE A 81 11.27 -3.77 -3.48
N GLU A 82 12.51 -4.00 -3.90
CA GLU A 82 13.65 -3.16 -3.55
C GLU A 82 13.48 -1.71 -4.06
N ALA A 83 12.90 -1.52 -5.25
CA ALA A 83 12.55 -0.21 -5.75
C ALA A 83 11.51 0.48 -4.85
N MET A 84 10.47 -0.23 -4.42
CA MET A 84 9.46 0.31 -3.51
C MET A 84 10.02 0.66 -2.12
N VAL A 85 10.93 -0.15 -1.58
CA VAL A 85 11.61 0.15 -0.29
C VAL A 85 12.47 1.41 -0.42
N ARG A 86 13.25 1.53 -1.49
CA ARG A 86 14.09 2.72 -1.74
C ARG A 86 13.30 3.96 -2.12
N THR A 87 12.17 3.80 -2.78
CA THR A 87 11.30 4.89 -3.22
C THR A 87 9.85 4.61 -2.81
N PRO A 88 9.50 4.89 -1.54
CA PRO A 88 8.18 4.56 -0.99
C PRO A 88 7.03 5.18 -1.79
N ARG A 89 7.25 6.31 -2.47
CA ARG A 89 6.26 6.93 -3.37
C ARG A 89 5.75 6.00 -4.48
N LEU A 90 6.46 4.92 -4.79
CA LEU A 90 6.03 3.88 -5.72
C LEU A 90 4.92 2.97 -5.18
N ILE A 91 4.77 2.86 -3.85
CA ILE A 91 3.77 1.97 -3.23
C ILE A 91 2.37 2.57 -3.37
N GLU A 92 1.42 1.78 -3.89
CA GLU A 92 0.01 2.17 -3.99
C GLU A 92 -0.62 2.40 -2.61
N ARG A 93 -1.59 3.32 -2.55
CA ARG A 93 -2.16 3.78 -1.28
C ARG A 93 -3.65 4.10 -1.39
N PRO A 94 -4.40 4.05 -0.28
CA PRO A 94 -3.99 3.47 1.00
C PRO A 94 -4.00 1.94 0.94
N ILE A 95 -3.23 1.31 1.82
CA ILE A 95 -3.30 -0.13 2.10
C ILE A 95 -3.83 -0.26 3.52
N VAL A 96 -4.82 -1.12 3.73
CA VAL A 96 -5.34 -1.48 5.05
C VAL A 96 -4.98 -2.93 5.34
N LEU A 97 -4.48 -3.19 6.54
CA LEU A 97 -4.10 -4.50 7.04
C LEU A 97 -5.02 -4.87 8.21
N ALA A 98 -5.65 -6.04 8.14
CA ALA A 98 -6.54 -6.56 9.19
C ALA A 98 -6.22 -8.06 9.41
N GLY A 99 -5.44 -8.35 10.46
CA GLY A 99 -4.94 -9.71 10.70
C GLY A 99 -4.14 -10.24 9.50
N ASP A 100 -4.58 -11.35 8.91
CA ASP A 100 -3.95 -11.99 7.75
C ASP A 100 -4.48 -11.49 6.39
N ARG A 101 -5.31 -10.44 6.40
CA ARG A 101 -5.92 -9.88 5.18
C ARG A 101 -5.40 -8.46 4.93
N ALA A 102 -5.36 -8.09 3.66
CA ALA A 102 -5.01 -6.74 3.23
C ALA A 102 -5.89 -6.31 2.07
N ALA A 103 -6.12 -4.99 1.94
CA ALA A 103 -6.87 -4.42 0.83
C ALA A 103 -6.35 -3.03 0.47
N ILE A 104 -6.46 -2.68 -0.82
CA ILE A 104 -6.15 -1.34 -1.33
C ILE A 104 -7.43 -0.51 -1.32
N GLY A 105 -7.44 0.64 -0.65
CA GLY A 105 -8.60 1.54 -0.55
C GLY A 105 -8.84 2.37 -1.83
N ARG A 106 -8.86 1.72 -2.99
CA ARG A 106 -9.09 2.33 -4.30
C ARG A 106 -10.08 1.46 -5.11
N PRO A 107 -11.40 1.61 -4.89
CA PRO A 107 -12.04 2.67 -4.10
C PRO A 107 -12.04 2.40 -2.57
N PRO A 108 -12.27 3.42 -1.71
CA PRO A 108 -12.14 3.30 -0.25
C PRO A 108 -12.91 2.12 0.36
N GLU A 109 -14.11 1.84 -0.15
CA GLU A 109 -14.98 0.75 0.27
C GLU A 109 -14.40 -0.66 0.09
N SER A 110 -13.38 -0.81 -0.75
CA SER A 110 -12.71 -2.12 -0.94
C SER A 110 -12.09 -2.66 0.35
N VAL A 111 -11.73 -1.77 1.29
CA VAL A 111 -11.15 -2.21 2.57
C VAL A 111 -12.17 -2.85 3.49
N LEU A 112 -13.47 -2.71 3.22
CA LEU A 112 -14.52 -3.29 4.06
C LEU A 112 -14.64 -4.80 3.89
N GLU A 113 -14.15 -5.33 2.77
CA GLU A 113 -14.17 -6.77 2.48
C GLU A 113 -13.28 -7.56 3.44
N ILE A 114 -12.31 -6.89 4.08
CA ILE A 114 -11.30 -7.50 4.96
C ILE A 114 -11.52 -7.28 6.46
N LEU A 115 -12.54 -6.51 6.85
CA LEU A 115 -12.86 -6.17 8.23
C LEU A 115 -13.68 -7.26 8.94
#